data_AF-A0A835Z4U6-F1
#
_entry.id   AF-A0A835Z4U6-F1
#
_cell.length_a   1.000
_cell.length_b   1.000
_cell.length_c   1.000
_cell.angle_alpha   90.00
_cell.angle_beta   90.00
_cell.angle_gamma   90.00
#
_symmetry.space_group_name_H-M   'P 1'
#
loop_
_entity.id
_entity.type
_entity.pdbx_description
1 polymer ?
#
loop_
_entity_poly.entity_id
_entity_poly.type
_entity_poly.pdbx_seq_one_letter_code
_entity_poly.pdbx_strand_id
1 'polypeptide(L)'
;MHNVGAVQELIVRQSDIAQRVTRLSDKDEKMDELVEQIQRRMAQEADAQLLERNRIREAEAARVRLEAELARARVDQARELEAERLAIELELVKAEVAAKAEAERANEDIELRKLKAKAEEDRKRVLEAVRTVFEHLATGVVVLLSDPMKAAAVAAWLLGLAAGYFILREAIGLCGRVISARLGRPSLVRETSRGWHRKSEDAAKEQVLSLATATRNARKNRAPFRHLLLYGPPGTGKTMVAKRLAACSGMDYAIMSGGDVGPLGKDAVTELHSLFAWARRSKRGVLLFIDEAEAFLGSRSSSTLSEDTRNALNALLYQTGTASHSFMLVLATNRAEDLDEAVLDRMDDSLLFPLPDVEARRQLLALYFRSYIASLVASPDDGERQGLRWLVRWGGGCAGRITVDAGIGEDQVCSFTKQVEGFSGREISKLLLSLQNAVFGSGGEHRLTKRLMERVFELKAAEHRRKLELRQGD
;
A
#
# COMPACT_ATOMS: atom_id res chain seq x y z
N MET A 1 -133.99 -12.85 -53.86
CA MET A 1 -133.44 -13.42 -52.62
C MET A 1 -131.96 -13.82 -52.77
N HIS A 2 -131.09 -12.96 -53.32
CA HIS A 2 -129.66 -13.27 -53.48
C HIS A 2 -128.83 -12.02 -53.18
N ASN A 3 -128.66 -11.67 -51.90
CA ASN A 3 -127.55 -10.78 -51.48
C ASN A 3 -127.32 -10.69 -49.95
N VAL A 4 -127.97 -11.52 -49.14
CA VAL A 4 -127.85 -11.44 -47.67
C VAL A 4 -126.74 -12.36 -47.13
N GLY A 5 -126.45 -13.48 -47.81
CA GLY A 5 -125.43 -14.45 -47.36
C GLY A 5 -123.98 -13.98 -47.49
N ALA A 6 -123.63 -13.30 -48.60
CA ALA A 6 -122.27 -12.82 -48.84
C ALA A 6 -121.86 -11.68 -47.88
N VAL A 7 -122.82 -10.85 -47.46
CA VAL A 7 -122.58 -9.78 -46.48
C VAL A 7 -122.33 -10.37 -45.08
N GLN A 8 -123.06 -11.43 -44.71
CA GLN A 8 -122.90 -12.12 -43.42
C GLN A 8 -121.51 -12.78 -43.30
N GLU A 9 -121.02 -13.43 -44.36
CA GLU A 9 -119.73 -14.13 -44.36
C GLU A 9 -118.54 -13.16 -44.33
N LEU A 10 -118.70 -11.99 -44.96
CA LEU A 10 -117.68 -10.93 -44.97
C LEU A 10 -117.58 -10.23 -43.61
N ILE A 11 -118.70 -10.05 -42.90
CA ILE A 11 -118.73 -9.53 -41.52
C ILE A 11 -118.05 -10.51 -40.55
N VAL A 12 -118.32 -11.81 -40.67
CA VAL A 12 -117.67 -12.82 -39.82
C VAL A 12 -116.15 -12.85 -40.04
N ARG A 13 -115.69 -12.84 -41.31
CA ARG A 13 -114.26 -12.76 -41.63
C ARG A 13 -113.61 -11.47 -41.17
N GLN A 14 -114.27 -10.32 -41.29
CA GLN A 14 -113.74 -9.06 -40.76
C GLN A 14 -113.65 -9.08 -39.23
N SER A 15 -114.62 -9.70 -38.55
CA SER A 15 -114.59 -9.87 -37.10
C SER A 15 -113.44 -10.80 -36.64
N ASP A 16 -113.19 -11.89 -37.36
CA ASP A 16 -112.11 -12.84 -37.08
C ASP A 16 -110.73 -12.21 -37.29
N ILE A 17 -110.56 -11.41 -38.36
CA ILE A 17 -109.31 -10.68 -38.63
C ILE A 17 -109.09 -9.62 -37.56
N ALA A 18 -110.11 -8.85 -37.18
CA ALA A 18 -110.02 -7.85 -36.11
C ALA A 18 -109.64 -8.49 -34.76
N GLN A 19 -110.26 -9.62 -34.39
CA GLN A 19 -109.92 -10.37 -33.17
C GLN A 19 -108.52 -11.00 -33.19
N ARG A 20 -107.95 -11.22 -34.38
CA ARG A 20 -106.60 -11.76 -34.54
C ARG A 20 -105.56 -10.65 -34.47
N VAL A 21 -105.86 -9.46 -34.99
CA VAL A 21 -105.02 -8.26 -34.88
C VAL A 21 -104.96 -7.78 -33.43
N THR A 22 -106.08 -7.73 -32.70
CA THR A 22 -106.07 -7.38 -31.26
C THR A 22 -105.27 -8.38 -30.43
N ARG A 23 -105.43 -9.70 -30.67
CA ARG A 23 -104.62 -10.73 -29.98
C ARG A 23 -103.12 -10.69 -30.28
N LEU A 24 -102.72 -10.15 -31.44
CA LEU A 24 -101.30 -9.94 -31.77
C LEU A 24 -100.78 -8.68 -31.10
N SER A 25 -101.55 -7.58 -31.14
CA SER A 25 -101.24 -6.33 -30.41
C SER A 25 -101.08 -6.56 -28.91
N ASP A 26 -102.00 -7.31 -28.28
CA ASP A 26 -101.94 -7.66 -26.85
C ASP A 26 -100.75 -8.56 -26.50
N LYS A 27 -100.23 -9.34 -27.47
CA LYS A 27 -99.05 -10.18 -27.29
C LYS A 27 -97.76 -9.36 -27.40
N ASP A 28 -97.75 -8.38 -28.30
CA ASP A 28 -96.61 -7.48 -28.48
C ASP A 28 -96.48 -6.54 -27.26
N GLU A 29 -97.58 -5.97 -26.75
CA GLU A 29 -97.56 -5.20 -25.49
C GLU A 29 -97.09 -6.02 -24.29
N LYS A 30 -97.55 -7.27 -24.16
CA LYS A 30 -97.07 -8.18 -23.12
C LYS A 30 -95.60 -8.56 -23.28
N MET A 31 -95.09 -8.62 -24.51
CA MET A 31 -93.68 -8.89 -24.77
C MET A 31 -92.82 -7.69 -24.37
N ASP A 32 -93.26 -6.48 -24.69
CA ASP A 32 -92.57 -5.23 -24.33
C ASP A 32 -92.54 -5.02 -22.81
N GLU A 33 -93.64 -5.27 -22.10
CA GLU A 33 -93.66 -5.26 -20.63
C GLU A 33 -92.70 -6.28 -20.02
N LEU A 34 -92.59 -7.48 -20.62
CA LEU A 34 -91.68 -8.52 -20.16
C LEU A 34 -90.21 -8.12 -20.36
N VAL A 35 -89.89 -7.51 -21.51
CA VAL A 35 -88.55 -7.00 -21.82
C VAL A 35 -88.17 -5.88 -20.85
N GLU A 36 -89.09 -4.97 -20.54
CA GLU A 36 -88.83 -3.88 -19.59
C GLU A 36 -88.63 -4.41 -18.16
N GLN A 37 -89.40 -5.42 -17.74
CA GLN A 37 -89.19 -6.09 -16.46
C GLN A 37 -87.83 -6.80 -16.38
N ILE A 38 -87.41 -7.48 -17.45
CA ILE A 38 -86.09 -8.12 -17.53
C ILE A 38 -84.98 -7.07 -17.47
N GLN A 39 -85.10 -5.96 -18.20
CA GLN A 39 -84.12 -4.87 -18.17
C GLN A 39 -84.01 -4.21 -16.79
N ARG A 40 -85.15 -3.95 -16.12
CA ARG A 40 -85.15 -3.40 -14.75
C ARG A 40 -84.50 -4.37 -13.76
N ARG A 41 -84.75 -5.67 -13.89
CA ARG A 41 -84.14 -6.70 -13.04
C ARG A 41 -82.63 -6.82 -13.27
N MET A 42 -82.19 -6.81 -14.52
CA MET A 42 -80.77 -6.81 -14.88
C MET A 42 -80.04 -5.56 -14.37
N ALA A 43 -80.68 -4.38 -14.43
CA ALA A 43 -80.12 -3.15 -13.88
C ALA A 43 -79.99 -3.21 -12.35
N GLN A 44 -81.01 -3.70 -11.65
CA GLN A 44 -80.97 -3.90 -10.19
C GLN A 44 -79.90 -4.92 -9.77
N GLU A 45 -79.74 -6.01 -10.52
CA GLU A 45 -78.70 -7.01 -10.26
C GLU A 45 -77.29 -6.44 -10.51
N ALA A 46 -77.11 -5.63 -11.55
CA ALA A 46 -75.84 -4.95 -11.85
C ALA A 46 -75.46 -3.92 -10.76
N ASP A 47 -76.42 -3.12 -10.29
CA ASP A 47 -76.20 -2.14 -9.22
C ASP A 47 -75.86 -2.84 -7.88
N ALA A 48 -76.52 -3.96 -7.57
CA ALA A 48 -76.21 -4.77 -6.40
C ALA A 48 -74.78 -5.34 -6.45
N GLN A 49 -74.37 -5.87 -7.62
CA GLN A 49 -73.01 -6.37 -7.82
C GLN A 49 -71.94 -5.27 -7.72
N LEU A 50 -72.22 -4.07 -8.22
CA LEU A 50 -71.31 -2.93 -8.10
C LEU A 50 -71.10 -2.54 -6.63
N LEU A 51 -72.19 -2.45 -5.86
CA LEU A 51 -72.14 -2.12 -4.44
C LEU A 51 -71.33 -3.16 -3.66
N GLU A 52 -71.54 -4.44 -3.95
CA GLU A 52 -70.82 -5.53 -3.29
C GLU A 52 -69.32 -5.53 -3.64
N ARG A 53 -68.96 -5.30 -4.90
CA ARG A 53 -67.56 -5.12 -5.31
C ARG A 53 -66.90 -3.92 -4.63
N ASN A 54 -67.61 -2.81 -4.46
CA ASN A 54 -67.08 -1.64 -3.76
C ASN A 54 -66.84 -1.93 -2.28
N ARG A 55 -67.78 -2.61 -1.60
CA ARG A 55 -67.59 -3.03 -0.20
C ARG A 55 -66.38 -3.96 -0.02
N ILE A 56 -66.19 -4.90 -0.94
CA ILE A 56 -65.03 -5.81 -0.91
C ILE A 56 -63.73 -5.03 -1.09
N ARG A 57 -63.66 -4.11 -2.07
CA ARG A 57 -62.47 -3.27 -2.30
C ARG A 57 -62.14 -2.38 -1.10
N GLU A 58 -63.15 -1.80 -0.46
CA GLU A 58 -62.95 -0.98 0.75
C GLU A 58 -62.44 -1.83 1.92
N ALA A 59 -62.99 -3.03 2.12
CA ALA A 59 -62.54 -3.96 3.15
C ALA A 59 -61.10 -4.45 2.91
N GLU A 60 -60.75 -4.76 1.66
CA GLU A 60 -59.38 -5.13 1.27
C GLU A 60 -58.40 -3.97 1.47
N ALA A 61 -58.77 -2.75 1.07
CA ALA A 61 -57.94 -1.56 1.27
C ALA A 61 -57.73 -1.26 2.77
N ALA A 62 -58.74 -1.47 3.60
CA ALA A 62 -58.62 -1.32 5.05
C ALA A 62 -57.67 -2.35 5.67
N ARG A 63 -57.74 -3.61 5.21
CA ARG A 63 -56.82 -4.68 5.65
C ARG A 63 -55.36 -4.38 5.29
N VAL A 64 -55.11 -3.95 4.05
CA VAL A 64 -53.75 -3.60 3.61
C VAL A 64 -53.18 -2.42 4.41
N ARG A 65 -54.00 -1.42 4.74
CA ARG A 65 -53.58 -0.29 5.59
C ARG A 65 -53.20 -0.76 6.99
N LEU A 66 -54.04 -1.59 7.61
CA LEU A 66 -53.77 -2.15 8.94
C LEU A 66 -52.51 -3.01 8.97
N GLU A 67 -52.32 -3.87 7.96
CA GLU A 67 -51.10 -4.68 7.84
C GLU A 67 -49.84 -3.81 7.66
N ALA A 68 -49.93 -2.74 6.88
CA ALA A 68 -48.83 -1.80 6.69
C ALA A 68 -48.50 -1.03 7.99
N GLU A 69 -49.50 -0.64 8.77
CA GLU A 69 -49.30 -0.01 10.08
C GLU A 69 -48.65 -0.98 11.08
N LEU A 70 -49.14 -2.22 11.16
CA LEU A 70 -48.55 -3.25 12.02
C LEU A 70 -47.11 -3.59 11.59
N ALA A 71 -46.83 -3.63 10.30
CA ALA A 71 -45.47 -3.84 9.79
C ALA A 71 -44.53 -2.69 10.17
N ARG A 72 -44.98 -1.43 10.07
CA ARG A 72 -44.21 -0.25 10.50
C ARG A 72 -43.91 -0.30 12.00
N ALA A 73 -44.92 -0.56 12.82
CA ALA A 73 -44.75 -0.68 14.27
C ALA A 73 -43.76 -1.77 14.68
N ARG A 74 -43.74 -2.92 13.98
CA ARG A 74 -42.75 -3.99 14.21
C ARG A 74 -41.32 -3.57 13.86
N VAL A 75 -41.14 -2.82 12.77
CA VAL A 75 -39.82 -2.32 12.37
C VAL A 75 -39.32 -1.28 13.37
N ASP A 76 -40.20 -0.40 13.85
CA ASP A 76 -39.83 0.61 14.83
C ASP A 76 -39.46 -0.03 16.18
N GLN A 77 -40.24 -1.00 16.67
CA GLN A 77 -39.86 -1.78 17.86
C GLN A 77 -38.53 -2.53 17.71
N ALA A 78 -38.24 -3.10 16.53
CA ALA A 78 -36.98 -3.78 16.28
C ALA A 78 -35.79 -2.81 16.35
N ARG A 79 -35.94 -1.60 15.78
CA ARG A 79 -34.91 -0.54 15.84
C ARG A 79 -34.66 -0.05 17.26
N GLU A 80 -35.70 0.10 18.06
CA GLU A 80 -35.58 0.49 19.47
C GLU A 80 -34.78 -0.56 20.26
N LEU A 81 -35.11 -1.83 20.11
CA LEU A 81 -34.39 -2.93 20.77
C LEU A 81 -32.92 -3.04 20.30
N GLU A 82 -32.64 -2.77 19.02
CA GLU A 82 -31.27 -2.73 18.51
C GLU A 82 -30.48 -1.54 19.08
N ALA A 83 -31.10 -0.37 19.18
CA ALA A 83 -30.49 0.81 19.78
C ALA A 83 -30.16 0.60 21.27
N GLU A 84 -31.07 -0.04 22.02
CA GLU A 84 -30.84 -0.41 23.42
C GLU A 84 -29.68 -1.40 23.56
N ARG A 85 -29.61 -2.42 22.70
CA ARG A 85 -28.51 -3.40 22.69
C ARG A 85 -27.16 -2.73 22.45
N LEU A 86 -27.08 -1.86 21.44
CA LEU A 86 -25.85 -1.12 21.10
C LEU A 86 -25.42 -0.19 22.24
N ALA A 87 -26.37 0.43 22.93
CA ALA A 87 -26.09 1.28 24.09
C ALA A 87 -25.47 0.46 25.25
N ILE A 88 -26.03 -0.72 25.55
CA ILE A 88 -25.51 -1.62 26.57
C ILE A 88 -24.10 -2.12 26.20
N GLU A 89 -23.88 -2.51 24.94
CA GLU A 89 -22.58 -2.99 24.46
C GLU A 89 -21.51 -1.91 24.55
N LEU A 90 -21.85 -0.66 24.18
CA LEU A 90 -20.95 0.47 24.27
C LEU A 90 -20.58 0.83 25.71
N GLU A 91 -21.51 0.72 26.66
CA GLU A 91 -21.22 0.89 28.09
C GLU A 91 -20.34 -0.22 28.65
N LEU A 92 -20.55 -1.47 28.22
CA LEU A 92 -19.68 -2.60 28.59
C LEU A 92 -18.24 -2.38 28.09
N VAL A 93 -18.08 -1.98 26.82
CA VAL A 93 -16.76 -1.71 26.23
C VAL A 93 -16.07 -0.53 26.94
N LYS A 94 -16.80 0.54 27.25
CA LYS A 94 -16.25 1.67 28.02
C LYS A 94 -15.77 1.23 29.41
N ALA A 95 -16.55 0.41 30.11
CA ALA A 95 -16.18 -0.10 31.42
C ALA A 95 -14.93 -1.00 31.35
N GLU A 96 -14.83 -1.86 30.34
CA GLU A 96 -13.66 -2.72 30.14
C GLU A 96 -12.38 -1.91 29.84
N VAL A 97 -12.50 -0.89 28.97
CA VAL A 97 -11.38 0.00 28.65
C VAL A 97 -10.94 0.80 29.87
N ALA A 98 -11.88 1.31 30.66
CA ALA A 98 -11.56 2.03 31.89
C ALA A 98 -10.86 1.11 32.92
N ALA A 99 -11.36 -0.11 33.12
CA ALA A 99 -10.75 -1.09 34.02
C ALA A 99 -9.33 -1.49 33.58
N LYS A 100 -9.10 -1.66 32.27
CA LYS A 100 -7.76 -1.91 31.71
C LYS A 100 -6.82 -0.74 31.95
N ALA A 101 -7.28 0.50 31.72
CA ALA A 101 -6.47 1.69 31.94
C ALA A 101 -6.08 1.87 33.42
N GLU A 102 -6.99 1.56 34.36
CA GLU A 102 -6.67 1.58 35.79
C GLU A 102 -5.69 0.47 36.21
N ALA A 103 -5.83 -0.73 35.65
CA ALA A 103 -4.90 -1.84 35.88
C ALA A 103 -3.49 -1.53 35.35
N GLU A 104 -3.37 -0.92 34.19
CA GLU A 104 -2.09 -0.49 33.62
C GLU A 104 -1.41 0.55 34.52
N ARG A 105 -2.14 1.59 34.97
CA ARG A 105 -1.59 2.60 35.89
C ARG A 105 -1.12 2.00 37.22
N ALA A 106 -1.89 1.06 37.78
CA ALA A 106 -1.49 0.36 39.01
C ALA A 106 -0.23 -0.50 38.80
N ASN A 107 -0.10 -1.15 37.64
CA ASN A 107 1.08 -1.94 37.29
C ASN A 107 2.33 -1.06 37.11
N GLU A 108 2.21 0.09 36.45
CA GLU A 108 3.29 1.08 36.31
C GLU A 108 3.76 1.59 37.67
N ASP A 109 2.84 1.90 38.59
CA ASP A 109 3.17 2.35 39.94
C ASP A 109 3.90 1.28 40.76
N ILE A 110 3.49 0.01 40.61
CA ILE A 110 4.16 -1.13 41.25
C ILE A 110 5.56 -1.32 40.67
N GLU A 111 5.72 -1.18 39.35
CA GLU A 111 7.02 -1.31 38.69
C GLU A 111 7.98 -0.19 39.09
N LEU A 112 7.50 1.06 39.13
CA LEU A 112 8.27 2.21 39.62
C LEU A 112 8.70 2.04 41.09
N ARG A 113 7.81 1.53 41.95
CA ARG A 113 8.15 1.23 43.35
C ARG A 113 9.19 0.12 43.45
N LYS A 114 9.09 -0.94 42.65
CA LYS A 114 10.09 -2.03 42.59
C LYS A 114 11.45 -1.52 42.10
N LEU A 115 11.46 -0.68 41.06
CA LEU A 115 12.69 -0.08 40.53
C LEU A 115 13.36 0.84 41.55
N LYS A 116 12.59 1.67 42.27
CA LYS A 116 13.11 2.51 43.35
C LYS A 116 13.65 1.68 44.51
N ALA A 117 12.92 0.66 44.96
CA ALA A 117 13.37 -0.23 46.03
C ALA A 117 14.66 -0.97 45.63
N LYS A 118 14.76 -1.44 44.39
CA LYS A 118 15.97 -2.07 43.85
C LYS A 118 17.14 -1.10 43.76
N ALA A 119 16.90 0.14 43.32
CA ALA A 119 17.94 1.18 43.28
C ALA A 119 18.45 1.55 44.68
N GLU A 120 17.58 1.59 45.70
CA GLU A 120 18.00 1.79 47.08
C GLU A 120 18.79 0.61 47.64
N GLU A 121 18.38 -0.63 47.31
CA GLU A 121 19.11 -1.83 47.69
C GLU A 121 20.49 -1.87 47.03
N ASP A 122 20.57 -1.58 45.73
CA ASP A 122 21.82 -1.49 44.98
C ASP A 122 22.71 -0.37 45.56
N ARG A 123 22.15 0.78 45.95
CA ARG A 123 22.90 1.84 46.63
C ARG A 123 23.47 1.36 47.96
N LYS A 124 22.70 0.62 48.77
CA LYS A 124 23.19 0.05 50.03
C LYS A 124 24.30 -0.97 49.80
N ARG A 125 24.11 -1.88 48.85
CA ARG A 125 25.13 -2.88 48.46
C ARG A 125 26.40 -2.20 47.98
N VAL A 126 26.31 -1.14 47.18
CA VAL A 126 27.46 -0.35 46.75
C VAL A 126 28.13 0.32 47.93
N LEU A 127 27.38 0.90 48.88
CA LEU A 127 27.96 1.53 50.07
C LEU A 127 28.63 0.51 51.01
N GLU A 128 28.05 -0.67 51.18
CA GLU A 128 28.64 -1.78 51.95
C GLU A 128 29.87 -2.36 51.25
N ALA A 129 29.82 -2.53 49.93
CA ALA A 129 30.97 -2.93 49.13
C ALA A 129 32.10 -1.88 49.21
N VAL A 130 31.77 -0.59 49.14
CA VAL A 130 32.75 0.49 49.31
C VAL A 130 33.33 0.47 50.72
N ARG A 131 32.51 0.30 51.75
CA ARG A 131 32.96 0.25 53.14
C ARG A 131 33.88 -0.94 53.40
N THR A 132 33.50 -2.14 52.96
CA THR A 132 34.33 -3.36 53.09
C THR A 132 35.63 -3.22 52.31
N VAL A 133 35.60 -2.65 51.10
CA VAL A 133 36.81 -2.32 50.34
C VAL A 133 37.69 -1.34 51.12
N PHE A 134 37.14 -0.29 51.73
CA PHE A 134 37.90 0.66 52.55
C PHE A 134 38.48 0.03 53.84
N GLU A 135 37.74 -0.85 54.51
CA GLU A 135 38.21 -1.58 55.69
C GLU A 135 39.35 -2.56 55.34
N HIS A 136 39.25 -3.26 54.20
CA HIS A 136 40.33 -4.09 53.67
C HIS A 136 41.52 -3.27 53.16
N LEU A 137 41.29 -2.07 52.61
CA LEU A 137 42.37 -1.16 52.21
C LEU A 137 43.10 -0.58 53.43
N ALA A 138 42.38 -0.18 54.48
CA ALA A 138 42.98 0.38 55.68
C ALA A 138 43.88 -0.64 56.40
N THR A 139 43.44 -1.89 56.51
CA THR A 139 44.26 -2.99 57.04
C THR A 139 45.44 -3.34 56.11
N GLY A 140 45.22 -3.33 54.79
CA GLY A 140 46.25 -3.54 53.79
C GLY A 140 47.35 -2.47 53.78
N VAL A 141 47.00 -1.19 53.92
CA VAL A 141 47.94 -0.06 53.93
C VAL A 141 48.88 -0.10 55.15
N VAL A 142 48.38 -0.51 56.32
CA VAL A 142 49.21 -0.68 57.52
C VAL A 142 50.25 -1.79 57.32
N VAL A 143 49.87 -2.91 56.69
CA VAL A 143 50.79 -4.01 56.35
C VAL A 143 51.78 -3.61 55.26
N LEU A 144 51.36 -2.76 54.31
CA LEU A 144 52.19 -2.31 53.20
C LEU A 144 53.24 -1.28 53.60
N LEU A 145 52.91 -0.38 54.54
CA LEU A 145 53.84 0.62 55.09
C LEU A 145 54.87 0.01 56.04
N SER A 146 54.63 -1.22 56.51
CA SER A 146 55.56 -1.95 57.38
C SER A 146 56.71 -2.64 56.62
N ASP A 147 56.60 -2.79 55.30
CA ASP A 147 57.57 -3.51 54.46
C ASP A 147 57.96 -2.68 53.21
N PRO A 148 59.20 -2.16 53.15
CA PRO A 148 59.61 -1.23 52.10
C PRO A 148 59.60 -1.84 50.68
N MET A 149 59.79 -3.17 50.56
CA MET A 149 59.73 -3.82 49.24
C MET A 149 58.31 -3.93 48.70
N LYS A 150 57.32 -4.17 49.58
CA LYS A 150 55.90 -4.25 49.19
C LYS A 150 55.36 -2.87 48.83
N ALA A 151 55.79 -1.83 49.54
CA ALA A 151 55.45 -0.44 49.23
C ALA A 151 55.91 -0.04 47.81
N ALA A 152 57.15 -0.39 47.43
CA ALA A 152 57.70 -0.10 46.11
C ALA A 152 56.94 -0.83 44.98
N ALA A 153 56.58 -2.09 45.20
CA ALA A 153 55.81 -2.87 44.21
C ALA A 153 54.45 -2.23 43.94
N VAL A 154 53.73 -1.79 44.97
CA VAL A 154 52.41 -1.13 44.80
C VAL A 154 52.54 0.22 44.11
N ALA A 155 53.57 1.00 44.41
CA ALA A 155 53.82 2.27 43.72
C ALA A 155 54.04 2.06 42.21
N ALA A 156 54.76 1.00 41.81
CA ALA A 156 54.95 0.63 40.42
C ALA A 156 53.62 0.20 39.74
N TRP A 157 52.77 -0.58 40.43
CA TRP A 157 51.45 -0.97 39.92
C TRP A 157 50.52 0.24 39.74
N LEU A 158 50.50 1.18 40.68
CA LEU A 158 49.70 2.41 40.59
C LEU A 158 50.16 3.30 39.44
N LEU A 159 51.47 3.42 39.23
CA LEU A 159 52.03 4.15 38.10
C LEU A 159 51.66 3.49 36.76
N GLY A 160 51.71 2.16 36.70
CA GLY A 160 51.29 1.38 35.53
C GLY A 160 49.80 1.54 35.21
N LEU A 161 48.93 1.54 36.24
CA LEU A 161 47.50 1.78 36.07
C LEU A 161 47.20 3.22 35.60
N ALA A 162 47.89 4.22 36.14
CA ALA A 162 47.75 5.61 35.71
C ALA A 162 48.16 5.78 34.23
N ALA A 163 49.26 5.15 33.81
CA ALA A 163 49.69 5.11 32.42
C ALA A 163 48.67 4.40 31.52
N GLY A 164 48.13 3.26 31.97
CA GLY A 164 47.09 2.52 31.24
C GLY A 164 45.80 3.32 31.05
N TYR A 165 45.36 4.05 32.08
CA TYR A 165 44.19 4.93 32.00
C TYR A 165 44.37 6.07 30.98
N PHE A 166 45.55 6.70 30.95
CA PHE A 166 45.85 7.75 29.97
C PHE A 166 45.81 7.22 28.54
N ILE A 167 46.41 6.05 28.29
CA ILE A 167 46.37 5.39 26.98
C ILE A 167 44.93 5.06 26.57
N LEU A 168 44.11 4.56 27.51
CA LEU A 168 42.72 4.21 27.24
C LEU A 168 41.85 5.44 26.95
N ARG A 169 42.08 6.55 27.67
CA ARG A 169 41.38 7.83 27.44
C ARG A 169 41.69 8.40 26.06
N GLU A 170 42.94 8.37 25.62
CA GLU A 170 43.34 8.78 24.26
C GLU A 170 42.73 7.85 23.19
N ALA A 171 42.67 6.54 23.45
CA ALA A 171 42.09 5.55 22.54
C ALA A 171 40.57 5.71 22.37
N ILE A 172 39.84 6.09 23.42
CA ILE A 172 38.39 6.34 23.37
C ILE A 172 38.07 7.54 22.45
N GLY A 173 38.91 8.57 22.42
CA GLY A 173 38.78 9.71 21.48
C GLY A 173 38.99 9.34 20.00
N LEU A 174 39.77 8.29 19.73
CA LEU A 174 39.92 7.71 18.39
C LEU A 174 38.71 6.84 18.02
N CYS A 175 38.17 6.05 18.96
CA CYS A 175 36.97 5.25 18.76
C CYS A 175 35.70 6.09 18.53
N GLY A 176 35.56 7.24 19.23
CA GLY A 176 34.43 8.15 19.06
C GLY A 176 34.24 8.60 17.61
N ARG A 177 35.33 8.90 16.88
CA ARG A 177 35.30 9.30 15.46
C ARG A 177 34.90 8.17 14.51
N VAL A 178 35.13 6.92 14.89
CA VAL A 178 34.71 5.73 14.12
C VAL A 178 33.22 5.45 14.35
N ILE A 179 32.71 5.74 15.55
CA ILE A 179 31.32 5.52 15.93
C ILE A 179 30.40 6.61 15.36
N SER A 180 30.83 7.89 15.32
CA SER A 180 30.06 8.97 14.67
C SER A 180 29.92 8.78 13.16
N ALA A 181 30.87 8.08 12.53
CA ALA A 181 30.78 7.71 11.11
C ALA A 181 29.76 6.59 10.84
N ARG A 182 29.29 5.88 11.87
CA ARG A 182 28.36 4.74 11.75
C ARG A 182 26.92 5.01 12.18
N LEU A 183 26.65 5.96 13.08
CA LEU A 183 25.39 5.97 13.85
C LEU A 183 24.50 7.22 13.82
N GLY A 184 24.77 8.23 13.01
CA GLY A 184 23.86 9.38 12.87
C GLY A 184 23.18 9.42 11.50
N ARG A 185 22.17 8.57 11.23
CA ARG A 185 21.39 8.68 9.98
C ARG A 185 20.31 9.77 10.17
N PRO A 186 20.19 10.77 9.28
CA PRO A 186 19.08 11.74 9.33
C PRO A 186 17.73 11.03 9.17
N SER A 187 16.65 11.59 9.73
CA SER A 187 15.31 10.97 9.69
C SER A 187 14.78 10.77 8.27
N LEU A 188 15.17 11.65 7.34
CA LEU A 188 14.82 11.63 5.92
C LEU A 188 15.51 10.51 5.11
N VAL A 189 16.56 9.86 5.65
CA VAL A 189 17.32 8.84 4.92
C VAL A 189 16.73 7.46 5.20
N ARG A 190 15.99 6.93 4.22
CA ARG A 190 15.42 5.58 4.24
C ARG A 190 16.48 4.50 4.13
N GLU A 191 17.48 4.70 3.25
CA GLU A 191 18.56 3.73 3.04
C GLU A 191 19.93 4.42 2.89
N THR A 192 21.00 3.78 3.36
CA THR A 192 22.38 4.25 3.15
C THR A 192 23.38 3.11 2.96
N SER A 193 24.39 3.30 2.10
CA SER A 193 25.52 2.36 1.97
C SER A 193 26.50 2.39 3.14
N ARG A 194 26.43 3.38 4.03
CA ARG A 194 27.38 3.51 5.14
C ARG A 194 27.26 2.30 6.08
N GLY A 195 28.27 1.43 6.02
CA GLY A 195 28.38 0.22 6.85
C GLY A 195 28.34 -1.12 6.10
N TRP A 196 28.01 -1.14 4.80
CA TRP A 196 27.98 -2.39 4.02
C TRP A 196 29.21 -2.51 3.10
N HIS A 197 29.91 -3.65 3.18
CA HIS A 197 31.04 -3.98 2.31
C HIS A 197 30.59 -4.53 0.94
N ARG A 198 31.34 -4.14 -0.08
CA ARG A 198 31.11 -4.25 -1.54
C ARG A 198 31.24 -5.68 -2.10
N LYS A 199 30.38 -6.01 -3.09
CA LYS A 199 30.68 -6.96 -4.18
C LYS A 199 30.36 -6.34 -5.55
N SER A 200 31.26 -6.55 -6.52
CA SER A 200 31.26 -6.04 -7.91
C SER A 200 30.35 -6.88 -8.82
N GLU A 201 29.71 -6.29 -9.86
CA GLU A 201 29.97 -6.39 -11.33
C GLU A 201 28.73 -7.12 -11.95
N ASP A 202 28.10 -6.80 -13.08
CA ASP A 202 28.46 -6.17 -14.37
C ASP A 202 27.23 -5.48 -15.05
N ALA A 203 27.46 -4.91 -16.25
CA ALA A 203 26.50 -4.43 -17.27
C ALA A 203 25.58 -3.26 -16.89
N ALA A 204 26.16 -2.06 -16.70
CA ALA A 204 25.41 -0.82 -16.88
C ALA A 204 25.51 -0.39 -18.35
N LYS A 205 24.43 0.16 -18.91
CA LYS A 205 24.45 0.75 -20.26
C LYS A 205 25.54 1.81 -20.35
N GLU A 206 26.09 1.99 -21.55
CA GLU A 206 27.21 2.89 -21.86
C GLU A 206 27.08 4.29 -21.22
N GLN A 207 25.88 4.86 -21.25
CA GLN A 207 25.59 6.17 -20.64
C GLN A 207 25.69 6.20 -19.11
N VAL A 208 25.26 5.14 -18.40
CA VAL A 208 25.38 5.09 -16.94
C VAL A 208 26.83 4.85 -16.53
N LEU A 209 27.57 4.07 -17.32
CA LEU A 209 29.00 3.85 -17.10
C LEU A 209 29.83 5.10 -17.35
N SER A 210 29.50 5.89 -18.38
CA SER A 210 30.19 7.15 -18.66
C SER A 210 29.98 8.15 -17.51
N LEU A 211 28.73 8.31 -17.03
CA LEU A 211 28.43 9.12 -15.85
C LEU A 211 29.14 8.60 -14.61
N ALA A 212 29.10 7.29 -14.33
CA ALA A 212 29.78 6.71 -13.18
C ALA A 212 31.30 6.92 -13.23
N THR A 213 31.90 6.84 -14.41
CA THR A 213 33.31 7.07 -14.65
C THR A 213 33.67 8.55 -14.49
N ALA A 214 32.84 9.45 -15.02
CA ALA A 214 32.98 10.89 -14.84
C ALA A 214 32.90 11.27 -13.35
N THR A 215 31.90 10.77 -12.62
CA THR A 215 31.76 10.99 -11.17
C THR A 215 32.95 10.41 -10.39
N ARG A 216 33.43 9.21 -10.76
CA ARG A 216 34.62 8.59 -10.14
C ARG A 216 35.87 9.44 -10.37
N ASN A 217 36.04 9.97 -11.57
CA ASN A 217 37.16 10.85 -11.93
C ASN A 217 37.07 12.20 -11.22
N ALA A 218 35.86 12.79 -11.13
CA ALA A 218 35.62 14.01 -10.37
C ALA A 218 36.01 13.81 -8.90
N ARG A 219 35.62 12.69 -8.28
CA ARG A 219 36.04 12.35 -6.92
C ARG A 219 37.56 12.24 -6.80
N LYS A 220 38.21 11.54 -7.74
CA LYS A 220 39.67 11.33 -7.73
C LYS A 220 40.43 12.65 -7.84
N ASN A 221 39.95 13.56 -8.68
CA ASN A 221 40.57 14.84 -8.97
C ASN A 221 40.04 15.99 -8.09
N ARG A 222 39.17 15.70 -7.11
CA ARG A 222 38.49 16.69 -6.26
C ARG A 222 37.74 17.77 -7.06
N ALA A 223 37.25 17.43 -8.25
CA ALA A 223 36.35 18.31 -8.99
C ALA A 223 34.95 18.31 -8.33
N PRO A 224 34.14 19.36 -8.53
CA PRO A 224 32.75 19.36 -8.07
C PRO A 224 31.94 18.23 -8.72
N PHE A 225 30.94 17.72 -8.00
CA PHE A 225 30.02 16.72 -8.53
C PHE A 225 28.89 17.39 -9.32
N ARG A 226 28.56 16.78 -10.47
CA ARG A 226 27.44 17.18 -11.32
C ARG A 226 26.13 16.57 -10.80
N HIS A 227 25.07 17.37 -10.70
CA HIS A 227 23.74 16.92 -10.30
C HIS A 227 23.00 16.28 -11.48
N LEU A 228 22.16 15.28 -11.19
CA LEU A 228 21.53 14.44 -12.20
C LEU A 228 20.02 14.32 -11.99
N LEU A 229 19.24 14.57 -13.05
CA LEU A 229 17.80 14.35 -13.07
C LEU A 229 17.47 13.04 -13.79
N LEU A 230 16.79 12.12 -13.12
CA LEU A 230 16.25 10.89 -13.70
C LEU A 230 14.74 11.07 -13.88
N TYR A 231 14.24 10.93 -15.10
CA TYR A 231 12.81 11.14 -15.36
C TYR A 231 12.23 10.11 -16.32
N GLY A 232 10.91 9.90 -16.25
CA GLY A 232 10.18 8.96 -17.10
C GLY A 232 9.16 8.14 -16.30
N PRO A 233 8.44 7.19 -16.94
CA PRO A 233 7.35 6.47 -16.30
C PRO A 233 7.76 5.71 -15.02
N PRO A 234 6.80 5.44 -14.11
CA PRO A 234 7.09 4.68 -12.90
C PRO A 234 7.48 3.23 -13.24
N GLY A 235 8.36 2.65 -12.42
CA GLY A 235 8.76 1.24 -12.57
C GLY A 235 9.79 0.94 -13.66
N THR A 236 10.44 1.95 -14.24
CA THR A 236 11.53 1.82 -15.23
C THR A 236 12.92 1.63 -14.63
N GLY A 237 13.05 1.67 -13.30
CA GLY A 237 14.31 1.36 -12.59
C GLY A 237 15.19 2.56 -12.21
N LYS A 238 14.64 3.78 -12.20
CA LYS A 238 15.35 5.02 -11.78
C LYS A 238 16.14 4.85 -10.47
N THR A 239 15.47 4.40 -9.40
CA THR A 239 16.08 4.13 -8.09
C THR A 239 17.19 3.08 -8.14
N MET A 240 17.04 2.05 -8.98
CA MET A 240 18.04 0.98 -9.12
C MET A 240 19.30 1.50 -9.82
N VAL A 241 19.14 2.34 -10.84
CA VAL A 241 20.27 2.97 -11.54
C VAL A 241 21.01 3.93 -10.61
N ALA A 242 20.33 4.71 -9.77
CA ALA A 242 21.00 5.58 -8.79
C ALA A 242 21.86 4.78 -7.80
N LYS A 243 21.33 3.67 -7.25
CA LYS A 243 22.09 2.75 -6.39
C LYS A 243 23.33 2.19 -7.11
N ARG A 244 23.16 1.79 -8.37
CA ARG A 244 24.27 1.25 -9.18
C ARG A 244 25.31 2.32 -9.52
N LEU A 245 24.88 3.55 -9.83
CA LEU A 245 25.74 4.69 -10.09
C LEU A 245 26.62 5.01 -8.87
N ALA A 246 26.05 5.05 -7.66
CA ALA A 246 26.83 5.24 -6.43
C ALA A 246 27.86 4.12 -6.22
N ALA A 247 27.46 2.86 -6.40
CA ALA A 247 28.34 1.72 -6.26
C ALA A 247 29.49 1.74 -7.28
N CYS A 248 29.20 2.07 -8.54
CA CYS A 248 30.19 2.19 -9.61
C CYS A 248 31.09 3.41 -9.41
N SER A 249 30.58 4.57 -8.98
CA SER A 249 31.41 5.74 -8.71
C SER A 249 32.23 5.57 -7.41
N GLY A 250 31.81 4.68 -6.52
CA GLY A 250 32.41 4.44 -5.20
C GLY A 250 32.12 5.54 -4.18
N MET A 251 31.01 6.25 -4.38
CA MET A 251 30.46 7.19 -3.41
C MET A 251 29.60 6.44 -2.39
N ASP A 252 29.36 7.05 -1.23
CA ASP A 252 28.27 6.60 -0.38
C ASP A 252 26.93 6.95 -1.04
N TYR A 253 25.84 6.25 -0.75
CA TYR A 253 24.50 6.67 -1.13
C TYR A 253 23.62 6.95 0.09
N ALA A 254 22.65 7.84 -0.10
CA ALA A 254 21.54 8.07 0.79
C ALA A 254 20.27 8.21 -0.04
N ILE A 255 19.21 7.50 0.32
CA ILE A 255 17.92 7.53 -0.38
C ILE A 255 16.89 8.17 0.52
N MET A 256 16.18 9.15 -0.03
CA MET A 256 15.06 9.87 0.56
C MET A 256 13.90 9.83 -0.44
N SER A 257 12.67 9.94 0.04
CA SER A 257 11.50 10.17 -0.81
C SER A 257 10.98 11.57 -0.59
N GLY A 258 10.58 12.25 -1.67
CA GLY A 258 9.99 13.57 -1.62
C GLY A 258 8.69 13.60 -0.82
N GLY A 259 7.93 12.50 -0.80
CA GLY A 259 6.73 12.36 0.02
C GLY A 259 6.97 12.45 1.52
N ASP A 260 8.20 12.20 2.01
CA ASP A 260 8.52 12.31 3.44
C ASP A 260 8.66 13.76 3.92
N VAL A 261 8.81 14.72 2.99
CA VAL A 261 9.00 16.14 3.32
C VAL A 261 7.70 16.79 3.78
N GLY A 262 6.57 16.45 3.14
CA GLY A 262 5.27 17.02 3.46
C GLY A 262 4.86 16.83 4.93
N PRO A 263 4.88 15.59 5.47
CA PRO A 263 4.51 15.31 6.85
C PRO A 263 5.38 15.99 7.92
N LEU A 264 6.61 16.39 7.58
CA LEU A 264 7.51 17.09 8.51
C LEU A 264 7.10 18.55 8.75
N GLY A 265 6.28 19.15 7.88
CA GLY A 265 5.84 20.54 8.00
C GLY A 265 7.01 21.50 8.22
N LYS A 266 6.98 22.25 9.33
CA LYS A 266 8.02 23.22 9.71
C LYS A 266 9.40 22.60 9.95
N ASP A 267 9.45 21.36 10.40
CA ASP A 267 10.71 20.67 10.72
C ASP A 267 11.46 20.20 9.47
N ALA A 268 10.79 20.18 8.31
CA ALA A 268 11.36 19.76 7.03
C ALA A 268 12.66 20.51 6.68
N VAL A 269 12.69 21.82 6.95
CA VAL A 269 13.86 22.67 6.68
C VAL A 269 15.06 22.25 7.55
N THR A 270 14.82 22.01 8.84
CA THR A 270 15.85 21.58 9.80
C THR A 270 16.41 20.21 9.44
N GLU A 271 15.55 19.27 9.04
CA GLU A 271 15.96 17.94 8.62
C GLU A 271 16.75 17.96 7.31
N LEU A 272 16.33 18.78 6.33
CA LEU A 272 17.10 18.97 5.10
C LEU A 272 18.49 19.55 5.39
N HIS A 273 18.61 20.57 6.24
CA HIS A 273 19.91 21.10 6.63
C HIS A 273 20.79 20.04 7.32
N SER A 274 20.20 19.23 8.20
CA SER A 274 20.89 18.14 8.89
C SER A 274 21.37 17.06 7.92
N LEU A 275 20.57 16.73 6.91
CA LEU A 275 20.89 15.80 5.82
C LEU A 275 22.10 16.28 5.01
N PHE A 276 22.10 17.52 4.54
CA PHE A 276 23.23 18.07 3.78
C PHE A 276 24.48 18.23 4.65
N ALA A 277 24.35 18.62 5.92
CA ALA A 277 25.46 18.66 6.87
C ALA A 277 26.06 17.26 7.09
N TRP A 278 25.22 16.22 7.19
CA TRP A 278 25.66 14.84 7.29
C TRP A 278 26.35 14.33 6.03
N ALA A 279 25.85 14.71 4.84
CA ALA A 279 26.46 14.37 3.56
C ALA A 279 27.87 14.97 3.44
N ARG A 280 28.05 16.23 3.84
CA ARG A 280 29.34 16.94 3.86
C ARG A 280 30.41 16.28 4.73
N ARG A 281 30.02 15.50 5.75
CA ARG A 281 30.98 14.77 6.60
C ARG A 281 31.59 13.55 5.91
N SER A 282 31.09 13.14 4.73
CA SER A 282 31.64 11.97 4.04
C SER A 282 32.98 12.25 3.37
N LYS A 283 33.97 11.39 3.64
CA LYS A 283 35.25 11.41 2.92
C LYS A 283 35.16 10.89 1.48
N ARG A 284 34.15 10.05 1.19
CA ARG A 284 33.98 9.44 -0.15
C ARG A 284 33.07 10.25 -1.07
N GLY A 285 32.45 11.30 -0.52
CA GLY A 285 31.29 11.96 -1.11
C GLY A 285 30.01 11.11 -0.96
N VAL A 286 28.85 11.77 -1.00
CA VAL A 286 27.53 11.11 -0.91
C VAL A 286 26.69 11.40 -2.15
N LEU A 287 26.17 10.37 -2.78
CA LEU A 287 25.09 10.48 -3.75
C LEU A 287 23.77 10.55 -2.96
N LEU A 288 23.16 11.73 -2.93
CA LEU A 288 21.87 11.96 -2.32
C LEU A 288 20.78 11.75 -3.36
N PHE A 289 20.05 10.65 -3.25
CA PHE A 289 18.96 10.29 -4.15
C PHE A 289 17.61 10.67 -3.53
N ILE A 290 16.83 11.46 -4.24
CA ILE A 290 15.47 11.87 -3.85
C ILE A 290 14.50 11.26 -4.87
N ASP A 291 13.73 10.26 -4.44
CA ASP A 291 12.67 9.64 -5.25
C ASP A 291 11.37 10.43 -5.11
N GLU A 292 10.51 10.40 -6.12
CA GLU A 292 9.24 11.17 -6.14
C GLU A 292 9.46 12.65 -5.80
N ALA A 293 10.47 13.25 -6.43
CA ALA A 293 10.89 14.61 -6.18
C ALA A 293 9.78 15.64 -6.46
N GLU A 294 8.86 15.32 -7.39
CA GLU A 294 7.67 16.11 -7.71
C GLU A 294 6.77 16.39 -6.49
N ALA A 295 6.84 15.55 -5.44
CA ALA A 295 5.99 15.69 -4.25
C ALA A 295 6.25 16.97 -3.43
N PHE A 296 7.47 17.54 -3.50
CA PHE A 296 7.80 18.80 -2.80
C PHE A 296 8.59 19.80 -3.63
N LEU A 297 9.05 19.41 -4.84
CA LEU A 297 9.74 20.29 -5.78
C LEU A 297 8.84 20.73 -6.95
N GLY A 298 7.52 20.58 -6.80
CA GLY A 298 6.54 21.01 -7.80
C GLY A 298 6.56 22.53 -8.04
N SER A 299 6.06 22.95 -9.21
CA SER A 299 6.01 24.35 -9.61
C SER A 299 5.27 25.24 -8.61
N ARG A 300 5.88 26.39 -8.29
CA ARG A 300 5.35 27.46 -7.43
C ARG A 300 3.95 27.97 -7.82
N SER A 301 3.58 27.84 -9.09
CA SER A 301 2.29 28.32 -9.63
C SER A 301 1.12 27.39 -9.33
N SER A 302 1.37 26.16 -8.88
CA SER A 302 0.33 25.31 -8.32
C SER A 302 -0.13 25.91 -6.98
N SER A 303 -1.41 26.25 -6.87
CA SER A 303 -2.07 26.73 -5.64
C SER A 303 -2.10 25.68 -4.51
N THR A 304 -1.45 24.54 -4.71
CA THR A 304 -1.55 23.31 -3.91
C THR A 304 -0.37 23.12 -2.95
N LEU A 305 0.73 23.85 -3.12
CA LEU A 305 1.91 23.71 -2.25
C LEU A 305 1.76 24.52 -0.95
N SER A 306 1.87 23.82 0.19
CA SER A 306 1.96 24.41 1.52
C SER A 306 3.18 25.37 1.62
N GLU A 307 3.06 26.40 2.45
CA GLU A 307 4.17 27.31 2.78
C GLU A 307 5.40 26.54 3.30
N ASP A 308 5.18 25.50 4.11
CA ASP A 308 6.23 24.63 4.63
C ASP A 308 6.99 23.91 3.51
N THR A 309 6.29 23.45 2.49
CA THR A 309 6.87 22.80 1.31
C THR A 309 7.69 23.77 0.47
N ARG A 310 7.22 25.02 0.32
CA ARG A 310 7.99 26.09 -0.35
C ARG A 310 9.27 26.44 0.41
N ASN A 311 9.20 26.46 1.74
CA ASN A 311 10.38 26.69 2.57
C ASN A 311 11.39 25.55 2.44
N ALA A 312 10.93 24.29 2.38
CA ALA A 312 11.79 23.13 2.11
C ALA A 312 12.44 23.17 0.71
N LEU A 313 11.69 23.57 -0.33
CA LEU A 313 12.22 23.80 -1.68
C LEU A 313 13.33 24.87 -1.67
N ASN A 314 13.07 26.02 -1.03
CA ASN A 314 14.06 27.10 -0.92
C ASN A 314 15.32 26.65 -0.15
N ALA A 315 15.16 25.84 0.89
CA ALA A 315 16.28 25.26 1.62
C ALA A 315 17.12 24.32 0.74
N LEU A 316 16.49 23.52 -0.11
CA LEU A 316 17.18 22.66 -1.08
C LEU A 316 17.94 23.50 -2.11
N LEU A 317 17.28 24.52 -2.70
CA LEU A 317 17.89 25.43 -3.69
C LEU A 317 19.08 26.18 -3.12
N TYR A 318 19.02 26.59 -1.85
CA TYR A 318 20.13 27.21 -1.15
C TYR A 318 21.35 26.26 -1.05
N GLN A 319 21.13 24.97 -0.77
CA GLN A 319 22.20 23.98 -0.66
C GLN A 319 22.80 23.59 -2.01
N THR A 320 22.00 23.61 -3.09
CA THR A 320 22.44 23.42 -4.47
C THR A 320 22.87 24.74 -5.14
N GLY A 321 22.95 25.81 -4.36
CA GLY A 321 23.33 27.15 -4.80
C GLY A 321 24.74 27.23 -5.40
N THR A 322 25.62 26.35 -4.94
CA THR A 322 27.06 26.33 -5.22
C THR A 322 27.53 24.93 -5.60
N ALA A 323 28.59 24.85 -6.40
CA ALA A 323 29.16 23.58 -6.79
C ALA A 323 29.71 22.82 -5.57
N SER A 324 29.25 21.58 -5.38
CA SER A 324 29.59 20.77 -4.20
C SER A 324 30.66 19.72 -4.51
N HIS A 325 31.73 19.70 -3.72
CA HIS A 325 32.74 18.64 -3.75
C HIS A 325 32.40 17.46 -2.83
N SER A 326 31.31 17.57 -2.05
CA SER A 326 30.99 16.59 -1.00
C SER A 326 29.77 15.74 -1.30
N PHE A 327 28.84 16.22 -2.14
CA PHE A 327 27.66 15.46 -2.48
C PHE A 327 27.27 15.64 -3.95
N MET A 328 26.65 14.60 -4.51
CA MET A 328 25.98 14.60 -5.81
C MET A 328 24.48 14.48 -5.54
N LEU A 329 23.67 15.43 -6.00
CA LEU A 329 22.22 15.33 -5.92
C LEU A 329 21.70 14.57 -7.14
N VAL A 330 20.86 13.56 -6.90
CA VAL A 330 20.16 12.81 -7.95
C VAL A 330 18.67 12.84 -7.67
N LEU A 331 17.91 13.51 -8.53
CA LEU A 331 16.45 13.61 -8.41
C LEU A 331 15.81 12.57 -9.31
N ALA A 332 14.77 11.87 -8.83
CA ALA A 332 13.92 11.04 -9.66
C ALA A 332 12.49 11.55 -9.64
N THR A 333 11.93 11.74 -10.84
CA THR A 333 10.53 12.17 -11.03
C THR A 333 9.83 11.29 -12.05
N ASN A 334 8.51 11.15 -11.92
CA ASN A 334 7.68 10.58 -12.99
C ASN A 334 7.11 11.63 -13.94
N ARG A 335 7.12 12.90 -13.52
CA ARG A 335 6.57 14.06 -14.24
C ARG A 335 7.59 15.19 -14.19
N ALA A 336 8.42 15.31 -15.22
CA ALA A 336 9.48 16.32 -15.24
C ALA A 336 8.92 17.73 -15.47
N GLU A 337 7.80 17.80 -16.18
CA GLU A 337 7.01 18.98 -16.48
C GLU A 337 6.46 19.68 -15.22
N ASP A 338 6.26 18.93 -14.13
CA ASP A 338 5.70 19.47 -12.89
C ASP A 338 6.76 20.13 -11.99
N LEU A 339 8.06 19.94 -12.29
CA LEU A 339 9.15 20.45 -11.45
C LEU A 339 9.36 21.96 -11.60
N ASP A 340 9.75 22.61 -10.51
CA ASP A 340 10.11 24.02 -10.50
C ASP A 340 11.32 24.32 -11.43
N GLU A 341 11.22 25.39 -12.21
CA GLU A 341 12.25 25.80 -13.18
C GLU A 341 13.60 26.04 -12.52
N ALA A 342 13.62 26.61 -11.29
CA ALA A 342 14.86 26.84 -10.57
C ALA A 342 15.51 25.54 -10.09
N VAL A 343 14.77 24.43 -9.96
CA VAL A 343 15.34 23.10 -9.68
C VAL A 343 15.96 22.52 -10.93
N LEU A 344 15.28 22.66 -12.08
CA LEU A 344 15.80 22.18 -13.38
C LEU A 344 17.12 22.87 -13.76
N ASP A 345 17.24 24.17 -13.51
CA ASP A 345 18.48 24.95 -13.72
C ASP A 345 19.68 24.42 -12.90
N ARG A 346 19.42 23.75 -11.76
CA ARG A 346 20.47 23.18 -10.89
C ARG A 346 20.89 21.78 -11.29
N MET A 347 20.23 21.17 -12.28
CA MET A 347 20.56 19.82 -12.76
C MET A 347 21.50 19.92 -13.96
N ASP A 348 22.73 19.45 -13.81
CA ASP A 348 23.73 19.50 -14.88
C ASP A 348 23.43 18.52 -16.02
N ASP A 349 22.90 17.35 -15.68
CA ASP A 349 22.61 16.27 -16.62
C ASP A 349 21.19 15.75 -16.41
N SER A 350 20.51 15.34 -17.48
CA SER A 350 19.19 14.71 -17.42
C SER A 350 19.18 13.37 -18.17
N LEU A 351 18.58 12.35 -17.58
CA LEU A 351 18.51 11.00 -18.10
C LEU A 351 17.05 10.53 -18.19
N LEU A 352 16.58 10.35 -19.43
CA LEU A 352 15.26 9.80 -19.72
C LEU A 352 15.25 8.27 -19.56
N PHE A 353 14.25 7.77 -18.84
CA PHE A 353 13.93 6.35 -18.71
C PHE A 353 12.64 6.05 -19.47
N PRO A 354 12.70 5.73 -20.76
CA PRO A 354 11.52 5.31 -21.50
C PRO A 354 11.04 3.93 -21.02
N LEU A 355 9.85 3.54 -21.47
CA LEU A 355 9.44 2.14 -21.40
C LEU A 355 10.42 1.28 -22.21
N PRO A 356 10.69 0.03 -21.78
CA PRO A 356 11.64 -0.84 -22.44
C PRO A 356 11.20 -1.16 -23.88
N ASP A 357 12.15 -1.06 -24.82
CA ASP A 357 11.97 -1.50 -26.21
C ASP A 357 11.88 -3.03 -26.31
N VAL A 358 11.66 -3.55 -27.51
CA VAL A 358 11.47 -4.99 -27.75
C VAL A 358 12.66 -5.79 -27.22
N GLU A 359 13.88 -5.34 -27.49
CA GLU A 359 15.10 -6.06 -27.09
C GLU A 359 15.33 -5.99 -25.58
N ALA A 360 15.12 -4.83 -24.95
CA ALA A 360 15.18 -4.69 -23.50
C ALA A 360 14.09 -5.53 -22.81
N ARG A 361 12.88 -5.62 -23.36
CA ARG A 361 11.82 -6.49 -22.81
C ARG A 361 12.23 -7.95 -22.87
N ARG A 362 12.82 -8.40 -23.98
CA ARG A 362 13.36 -9.76 -24.13
C ARG A 362 14.43 -10.05 -23.07
N GLN A 363 15.38 -9.13 -22.88
CA GLN A 363 16.43 -9.26 -21.87
C GLN A 363 15.88 -9.26 -20.44
N LEU A 364 14.91 -8.40 -20.13
CA LEU A 364 14.27 -8.33 -18.82
C LEU A 364 13.48 -9.61 -18.52
N LEU A 365 12.76 -10.15 -19.50
CA LEU A 365 12.06 -11.43 -19.38
C LEU A 365 13.04 -12.57 -19.05
N ALA A 366 14.13 -12.70 -19.81
CA ALA A 366 15.17 -13.70 -19.53
C ALA A 366 15.80 -13.52 -18.14
N LEU A 367 16.15 -12.29 -17.77
CA LEU A 367 16.75 -11.95 -16.48
C LEU A 367 15.84 -12.33 -15.30
N TYR A 368 14.57 -11.93 -15.35
CA TYR A 368 13.64 -12.22 -14.27
C TYR A 368 13.23 -13.70 -14.25
N PHE A 369 13.18 -14.37 -15.40
CA PHE A 369 12.93 -15.80 -15.48
C PHE A 369 14.05 -16.57 -14.79
N ARG A 370 15.30 -16.20 -15.08
CA ARG A 370 16.47 -16.78 -14.42
C ARG A 370 16.46 -16.54 -12.91
N SER A 371 16.09 -15.33 -12.50
CA SER A 371 16.06 -14.92 -11.08
C SER A 371 14.98 -15.64 -10.27
N TYR A 372 13.74 -15.71 -10.78
CA TYR A 372 12.59 -16.21 -10.03
C TYR A 372 12.28 -17.69 -10.26
N ILE A 373 12.55 -18.20 -11.45
CA ILE A 373 12.17 -19.58 -11.83
C ILE A 373 13.42 -20.45 -11.94
N ALA A 374 14.38 -20.11 -12.81
CA ALA A 374 15.54 -20.98 -13.05
C ALA A 374 16.38 -21.20 -11.77
N SER A 375 16.45 -20.21 -10.87
CA SER A 375 17.16 -20.35 -9.59
C SER A 375 16.54 -21.38 -8.62
N LEU A 376 15.30 -21.81 -8.88
CA LEU A 376 14.53 -22.77 -8.10
C LEU A 376 14.32 -24.11 -8.81
N VAL A 377 14.79 -24.23 -10.05
CA VAL A 377 14.76 -25.49 -10.78
C VAL A 377 15.74 -26.45 -10.12
N ALA A 378 15.25 -27.64 -9.77
CA ALA A 378 16.08 -28.67 -9.18
C ALA A 378 17.12 -29.15 -10.19
N SER A 379 18.41 -28.97 -9.91
CA SER A 379 19.47 -29.64 -10.67
C SER A 379 19.68 -31.06 -10.13
N PRO A 380 19.95 -32.06 -10.99
CA PRO A 380 20.22 -33.43 -10.56
C PRO A 380 21.45 -33.58 -9.65
N ASP A 381 22.34 -32.58 -9.62
CA ASP A 381 23.68 -32.64 -9.05
C ASP A 381 23.87 -31.81 -7.75
N ASP A 382 22.80 -31.22 -7.20
CA ASP A 382 22.84 -30.32 -6.03
C ASP A 382 22.86 -31.08 -4.67
N GLY A 383 23.68 -32.13 -4.58
CA GLY A 383 23.82 -32.96 -3.38
C GLY A 383 24.54 -32.29 -2.20
N GLU A 384 25.46 -31.34 -2.42
CA GLU A 384 26.40 -30.93 -1.36
C GLU A 384 26.52 -29.43 -1.07
N ARG A 385 25.95 -28.54 -1.90
CA ARG A 385 26.06 -27.07 -1.68
C ARG A 385 24.91 -26.47 -0.85
N GLN A 386 24.34 -27.26 0.07
CA GLN A 386 23.17 -26.88 0.87
C GLN A 386 23.47 -25.93 2.05
N GLY A 387 24.72 -25.85 2.53
CA GLY A 387 25.02 -25.20 3.81
C GLY A 387 24.99 -23.66 3.85
N LEU A 388 25.32 -22.97 2.76
CA LEU A 388 25.58 -21.51 2.80
C LEU A 388 24.64 -20.64 1.96
N ARG A 389 23.82 -21.22 1.07
CA ARG A 389 22.98 -20.42 0.16
C ARG A 389 21.69 -19.91 0.82
N TRP A 390 21.23 -20.56 1.88
CA TRP A 390 20.06 -20.13 2.66
C TRP A 390 20.35 -18.91 3.57
N LEU A 391 21.62 -18.71 3.98
CA LEU A 391 22.01 -17.62 4.86
C LEU A 391 22.02 -16.23 4.19
N VAL A 392 22.07 -16.18 2.86
CA VAL A 392 22.26 -14.92 2.09
C VAL A 392 20.94 -14.33 1.60
N ARG A 393 19.81 -15.05 1.69
CA ARG A 393 18.50 -14.55 1.23
C ARG A 393 17.60 -14.25 2.42
N TRP A 394 17.55 -12.98 2.81
CA TRP A 394 16.65 -12.47 3.86
C TRP A 394 15.19 -12.85 3.60
N GLY A 395 14.50 -13.35 4.65
CA GLY A 395 13.05 -13.53 4.71
C GLY A 395 12.61 -14.99 4.53
N GLY A 396 12.23 -15.63 5.64
CA GLY A 396 11.96 -17.07 5.75
C GLY A 396 10.94 -17.63 4.75
N GLY A 397 11.19 -18.88 4.35
CA GLY A 397 10.28 -19.74 3.60
C GLY A 397 11.04 -20.86 2.92
N CYS A 398 10.63 -22.12 3.16
CA CYS A 398 11.13 -23.29 2.46
C CYS A 398 11.05 -23.04 0.95
N ALA A 399 12.19 -22.98 0.25
CA ALA A 399 12.20 -22.77 -1.19
C ALA A 399 11.62 -24.02 -1.87
N GLY A 400 10.34 -23.97 -2.24
CA GLY A 400 9.70 -25.01 -3.03
C GLY A 400 10.49 -25.19 -4.34
N ARG A 401 10.83 -26.44 -4.67
CA ARG A 401 11.49 -26.77 -5.93
C ARG A 401 10.46 -26.68 -7.06
N ILE A 402 10.86 -26.10 -8.18
CA ILE A 402 10.03 -26.04 -9.39
C ILE A 402 10.54 -27.10 -10.37
N THR A 403 9.62 -27.90 -10.91
CA THR A 403 9.92 -28.76 -12.07
C THR A 403 9.47 -28.02 -13.34
N VAL A 404 10.26 -28.09 -14.40
CA VAL A 404 9.98 -27.39 -15.66
C VAL A 404 9.85 -28.43 -16.77
N ASP A 405 8.78 -28.36 -17.56
CA ASP A 405 8.58 -29.27 -18.69
C ASP A 405 9.69 -29.09 -19.75
N ALA A 406 10.02 -30.18 -20.46
CA ALA A 406 11.02 -30.17 -21.52
C ALA A 406 10.67 -29.13 -22.61
N GLY A 407 11.63 -28.24 -22.90
CA GLY A 407 11.48 -27.18 -23.91
C GLY A 407 11.08 -25.80 -23.38
N ILE A 408 10.80 -25.65 -22.08
CA ILE A 408 10.53 -24.34 -21.47
C ILE A 408 11.85 -23.73 -20.97
N GLY A 409 12.56 -23.07 -21.89
CA GLY A 409 13.78 -22.31 -21.62
C GLY A 409 13.59 -20.81 -21.75
N GLU A 410 14.70 -20.06 -21.70
CA GLU A 410 14.70 -18.61 -21.92
C GLU A 410 14.10 -18.22 -23.28
N ASP A 411 14.33 -19.04 -24.32
CA ASP A 411 13.79 -18.82 -25.66
C ASP A 411 12.25 -18.84 -25.69
N GLN A 412 11.63 -19.76 -24.94
CA GLN A 412 10.18 -19.85 -24.87
C GLN A 412 9.59 -18.62 -24.18
N VAL A 413 10.23 -18.11 -23.13
CA VAL A 413 9.79 -16.89 -22.44
C VAL A 413 9.97 -15.68 -23.36
N CYS A 414 11.06 -15.63 -24.12
CA CYS A 414 11.31 -14.59 -25.11
C CYS A 414 10.25 -14.56 -26.22
N SER A 415 9.57 -15.66 -26.54
CA SER A 415 8.47 -15.66 -27.51
C SER A 415 7.29 -14.75 -27.09
N PHE A 416 7.13 -14.48 -25.80
CA PHE A 416 6.07 -13.62 -25.26
C PHE A 416 6.43 -12.13 -25.27
N THR A 417 7.58 -11.73 -25.83
CA THR A 417 8.06 -10.33 -25.83
C THR A 417 7.05 -9.35 -26.46
N LYS A 418 6.26 -9.80 -27.44
CA LYS A 418 5.19 -8.99 -28.06
C LYS A 418 3.99 -8.78 -27.13
N GLN A 419 3.65 -9.76 -26.29
CA GLN A 419 2.50 -9.68 -25.40
C GLN A 419 2.72 -8.72 -24.22
N VAL A 420 3.98 -8.45 -23.87
CA VAL A 420 4.38 -7.50 -22.81
C VAL A 420 4.70 -6.10 -23.35
N GLU A 421 4.19 -5.76 -24.53
CA GLU A 421 4.33 -4.41 -25.08
C GLU A 421 3.69 -3.37 -24.15
N GLY A 422 4.40 -2.27 -23.90
CA GLY A 422 3.99 -1.21 -22.97
C GLY A 422 4.32 -1.48 -21.49
N PHE A 423 4.78 -2.68 -21.14
CA PHE A 423 5.10 -3.01 -19.74
C PHE A 423 6.36 -2.28 -19.26
N SER A 424 6.30 -1.73 -18.05
CA SER A 424 7.47 -1.28 -17.30
C SER A 424 8.29 -2.47 -16.78
N GLY A 425 9.56 -2.24 -16.44
CA GLY A 425 10.42 -3.28 -15.85
C GLY A 425 9.84 -3.87 -14.57
N ARG A 426 9.19 -3.05 -13.73
CA ARG A 426 8.46 -3.50 -12.53
C ARG A 426 7.29 -4.43 -12.88
N GLU A 427 6.55 -4.16 -13.95
CA GLU A 427 5.44 -5.01 -14.38
C GLU A 427 5.93 -6.35 -14.93
N ILE A 428 7.01 -6.36 -15.72
CA ILE A 428 7.64 -7.60 -16.21
C ILE A 428 8.15 -8.46 -15.03
N SER A 429 8.77 -7.83 -14.02
CA SER A 429 9.17 -8.52 -12.79
C SER A 429 7.96 -9.14 -12.06
N LYS A 430 6.87 -8.37 -11.89
CA LYS A 430 5.63 -8.85 -11.25
C LYS A 430 4.94 -9.95 -12.05
N LEU A 431 5.01 -9.91 -13.38
CA LEU A 431 4.50 -10.93 -14.27
C LEU A 431 5.16 -12.28 -14.00
N LEU A 432 6.50 -12.32 -13.95
CA LEU A 432 7.21 -13.58 -13.69
C LEU A 432 7.11 -14.04 -12.24
N LEU A 433 7.00 -13.11 -11.29
CA LEU A 433 6.63 -13.45 -9.91
C LEU A 433 5.22 -14.07 -9.84
N SER A 434 4.27 -13.55 -10.62
CA SER A 434 2.93 -14.13 -10.71
C SER A 434 2.94 -15.52 -11.35
N LEU A 435 3.81 -15.74 -12.35
CA LEU A 435 4.03 -17.06 -12.93
C LEU A 435 4.57 -18.05 -11.89
N GLN A 436 5.59 -17.65 -11.12
CA GLN A 436 6.13 -18.44 -10.02
C GLN A 436 5.03 -18.80 -9.00
N ASN A 437 4.23 -17.83 -8.58
CA ASN A 437 3.12 -18.07 -7.65
C ASN A 437 2.06 -19.01 -8.23
N ALA A 438 1.76 -18.91 -9.53
CA ALA A 438 0.84 -19.82 -10.21
C ALA A 438 1.36 -21.26 -10.24
N VAL A 439 2.68 -21.44 -10.38
CA VAL A 439 3.33 -22.76 -10.28
C VAL A 439 3.24 -23.31 -8.85
N PHE A 440 3.46 -22.48 -7.83
CA PHE A 440 3.29 -22.93 -6.45
C PHE A 440 1.84 -23.26 -6.09
N GLY A 441 0.88 -22.56 -6.71
CA GLY A 441 -0.55 -22.80 -6.55
C GLY A 441 -1.11 -23.99 -7.35
N SER A 442 -0.32 -24.65 -8.20
CA SER A 442 -0.83 -25.67 -9.15
C SER A 442 -1.13 -27.05 -8.54
N GLY A 443 -1.15 -27.19 -7.22
CA GLY A 443 -1.46 -28.45 -6.53
C GLY A 443 -0.34 -29.49 -6.64
N GLY A 444 0.50 -29.57 -5.60
CA GLY A 444 1.44 -30.68 -5.35
C GLY A 444 2.67 -30.79 -6.27
N GLU A 445 2.51 -30.70 -7.59
CA GLU A 445 3.59 -31.02 -8.54
C GLU A 445 4.58 -29.87 -8.80
N HIS A 446 4.21 -28.63 -8.41
CA HIS A 446 5.01 -27.40 -8.61
C HIS A 446 5.66 -27.35 -10.00
N ARG A 447 4.86 -27.70 -11.02
CA ARG A 447 5.32 -27.92 -12.39
C ARG A 447 4.97 -26.74 -13.26
N LEU A 448 5.97 -26.15 -13.91
CA LEU A 448 5.80 -25.14 -14.93
C LEU A 448 5.51 -25.82 -16.26
N THR A 449 4.25 -25.74 -16.70
CA THR A 449 3.79 -26.21 -18.01
C THR A 449 3.63 -25.04 -18.99
N LYS A 450 3.72 -25.31 -20.30
CA LYS A 450 3.55 -24.29 -21.34
C LYS A 450 2.18 -23.61 -21.26
N ARG A 451 1.13 -24.41 -21.04
CA ARG A 451 -0.25 -23.93 -20.89
C ARG A 451 -0.42 -22.99 -19.70
N LEU A 452 0.23 -23.29 -18.57
CA LEU A 452 0.20 -22.42 -17.38
C LEU A 452 0.88 -21.08 -17.67
N MET A 453 2.04 -21.12 -18.34
CA MET A 453 2.75 -19.92 -18.76
C MET A 453 1.91 -19.05 -19.68
N GLU A 454 1.36 -19.61 -20.76
CA GLU A 454 0.48 -18.91 -21.71
C GLU A 454 -0.69 -18.24 -20.98
N ARG A 455 -1.39 -19.00 -20.12
CA ARG A 455 -2.52 -18.47 -19.34
C ARG A 455 -2.12 -17.28 -18.46
N VAL A 456 -0.99 -17.34 -17.76
CA VAL A 456 -0.56 -16.25 -16.87
C VAL A 456 -0.19 -15.01 -17.68
N PHE A 457 0.52 -15.18 -18.79
CA PHE A 457 0.89 -14.07 -19.67
C PHE A 457 -0.34 -13.39 -20.28
N GLU A 458 -1.31 -14.16 -20.78
CA GLU A 458 -2.56 -13.63 -21.32
C GLU A 458 -3.36 -12.86 -20.27
N LEU A 459 -3.52 -13.43 -19.07
CA LEU A 459 -4.23 -12.78 -17.96
C LEU A 459 -3.56 -11.45 -17.57
N LYS A 460 -2.23 -11.43 -17.46
CA LYS A 460 -1.49 -10.22 -17.08
C LYS A 460 -1.43 -9.17 -18.19
N ALA A 461 -1.37 -9.58 -19.45
CA ALA A 461 -1.52 -8.68 -20.59
C ALA A 461 -2.92 -8.04 -20.61
N ALA A 462 -3.98 -8.81 -20.35
CA ALA A 462 -5.34 -8.29 -20.24
C ALA A 462 -5.50 -7.33 -19.05
N GLU A 463 -4.97 -7.67 -17.87
CA GLU A 463 -4.96 -6.76 -16.72
C GLU A 463 -4.24 -5.43 -17.01
N HIS A 464 -3.10 -5.47 -17.72
CA HIS A 464 -2.36 -4.27 -18.09
C HIS A 464 -3.17 -3.39 -19.05
N ARG A 465 -3.78 -3.97 -20.10
CA ARG A 465 -4.67 -3.22 -21.00
C ARG A 465 -5.82 -2.54 -20.25
N ARG A 466 -6.48 -3.26 -19.35
CA ARG A 466 -7.57 -2.71 -18.53
C ARG A 466 -7.11 -1.55 -17.63
N LYS A 467 -5.87 -1.60 -17.12
CA LYS A 467 -5.28 -0.50 -16.34
C LYS A 467 -4.94 0.71 -17.21
N LEU A 468 -4.56 0.51 -18.47
CA LEU A 468 -4.34 1.61 -19.41
C LEU A 468 -5.65 2.32 -19.75
N GLU A 469 -6.71 1.55 -20.02
CA GLU A 469 -8.06 2.10 -20.26
C GLU A 469 -8.54 2.95 -19.08
N LEU A 470 -8.38 2.46 -17.85
CA LEU A 470 -8.73 3.22 -16.64
C LEU A 470 -7.90 4.51 -16.46
N ARG A 471 -6.68 4.57 -16.99
CA ARG A 471 -5.81 5.76 -16.90
C ARG A 471 -6.11 6.81 -17.97
N GLN A 472 -6.78 6.43 -19.06
CA GLN A 472 -7.16 7.33 -20.16
C GLN A 472 -8.63 7.79 -20.07
N GLY A 473 -9.40 7.22 -19.15
CA GLY A 473 -10.82 7.53 -18.94
C GLY A 473 -11.12 8.67 -17.97
N ASP A 474 -10.08 9.31 -17.41
CA ASP A 474 -10.12 10.57 -16.66
C ASP A 474 -9.44 11.67 -17.50
#